data_AF-A0A5E5Q9V9-F1
#
_entry.id   AF-A0A5E5Q9V9-F1
#
_cell.length_a   1.000
_cell.length_b   1.000
_cell.length_c   1.000
_cell.angle_alpha   90.00
_cell.angle_beta   90.00
_cell.angle_gamma   90.00
#
_symmetry.space_group_name_H-M   'P 1'
#
loop_
_entity.id
_entity.type
_entity.pdbx_description
1 polymer ?
#
loop_
_entity_poly.entity_id
_entity_poly.type
_entity_poly.pdbx_seq_one_letter_code
_entity_poly.pdbx_strand_id
1 'polypeptide(L)' 'TNAIESLNSVIRKSIKNRKIFNHDNSAFKVVFLAIEAASKRWTMSIRNWPQAMNQFIILHEDRLKDYV' A
#
# COMPACT_ATOMS: atom_id res chain seq x y z
N THR A 1 -8.99 -1.10 -11.29
CA THR A 1 -8.75 0.08 -10.43
C THR A 1 -7.28 0.13 -10.10
N ASN A 2 -6.66 1.31 -10.16
CA ASN A 2 -5.25 1.49 -9.81
C ASN A 2 -5.01 1.09 -8.33
N ALA A 3 -3.84 0.51 -8.01
CA ALA A 3 -3.46 0.16 -6.64
C ALA A 3 -3.63 1.34 -5.67
N ILE A 4 -3.23 2.54 -6.08
CA ILE A 4 -3.35 3.76 -5.28
C ILE A 4 -4.82 4.15 -5.08
N GLU A 5 -5.61 4.11 -6.15
CA GLU A 5 -7.04 4.44 -6.08
C GLU A 5 -7.82 3.48 -5.17
N SER A 6 -7.44 2.19 -5.19
CA SER A 6 -8.05 1.17 -4.34
C SER A 6 -7.89 1.51 -2.86
N LEU A 7 -6.68 1.92 -2.45
CA LEU A 7 -6.40 2.32 -1.07
C LEU A 7 -7.11 3.62 -0.71
N ASN A 8 -7.07 4.61 -1.61
CA ASN A 8 -7.76 5.88 -1.42
C ASN A 8 -9.28 5.70 -1.24
N SER A 9 -9.89 4.75 -1.94
CA SER A 9 -11.30 4.40 -1.76
C SER A 9 -11.58 3.85 -0.35
N VAL A 10 -10.72 2.97 0.15
CA VAL A 10 -10.84 2.42 1.53
C VAL A 10 -10.69 3.53 2.57
N ILE A 11 -9.68 4.40 2.44
CA ILE A 11 -9.46 5.51 3.36
C ILE A 11 -10.68 6.45 3.38
N ARG A 12 -11.17 6.86 2.19
CA ARG A 12 -12.37 7.71 2.08
C ARG A 12 -13.59 7.07 2.71
N LYS A 13 -13.77 5.76 2.55
CA LYS A 13 -14.88 5.02 3.17
C LYS A 13 -14.78 5.05 4.70
N SER A 14 -13.58 4.86 5.26
CA SER A 14 -13.35 4.84 6.71
C SER A 14 -13.58 6.19 7.38
N ILE A 15 -13.31 7.30 6.68
CA ILE A 15 -13.51 8.67 7.22
C ILE A 15 -14.87 9.29 6.86
N LYS A 16 -15.69 8.63 6.03
CA LYS A 16 -16.97 9.19 5.54
C LYS A 16 -17.88 9.70 6.66
N ASN A 17 -17.90 8.99 7.79
CA ASN A 17 -18.76 9.29 8.94
C ASN A 17 -18.09 10.19 9.99
N ARG A 18 -16.79 10.50 9.86
CA ARG A 18 -16.03 11.36 10.78
C ARG A 18 -15.24 12.39 9.98
N LYS A 19 -15.88 13.53 9.71
CA LYS A 19 -15.30 14.63 8.91
C LYS A 19 -14.50 15.63 9.75
N ILE A 20 -14.74 15.69 11.06
CA ILE A 20 -14.06 16.59 11.99
C ILE A 20 -13.31 15.74 13.00
N PHE A 21 -12.03 16.06 13.20
CA PHE A 21 -11.18 15.45 14.20
C PHE A 21 -10.77 16.51 15.21
N ASN A 22 -10.81 16.17 16.49
CA ASN A 22 -10.45 17.10 17.58
C ASN A 22 -8.94 17.30 17.71
N HIS A 23 -8.13 16.39 17.14
CA HIS A 23 -6.68 16.44 17.11
C HIS A 23 -6.15 15.63 15.93
N ASP A 24 -5.09 16.11 15.27
CA ASP A 24 -4.36 15.42 14.20
C ASP A 24 -4.02 13.95 14.51
N ASN A 25 -3.57 13.64 15.73
CA ASN A 25 -3.27 12.27 16.16
C ASN A 25 -4.48 11.33 16.01
N SER A 26 -5.70 11.84 16.20
CA SER A 26 -6.92 11.05 15.99
C SER A 26 -7.17 10.79 14.50
N ALA A 27 -6.87 11.75 13.62
CA ALA A 27 -6.96 11.57 12.18
C ALA A 27 -5.94 10.54 11.69
N PHE A 28 -4.67 10.67 12.13
CA PHE A 28 -3.61 9.72 11.79
C PHE A 28 -3.95 8.29 12.25
N LYS A 29 -4.48 8.13 13.46
CA LYS A 29 -4.88 6.81 13.98
C LYS A 29 -5.97 6.16 13.14
N VAL A 30 -6.97 6.92 12.67
CA VAL A 30 -8.03 6.37 11.82
C VAL A 30 -7.49 5.95 10.45
N VAL A 31 -6.62 6.75 9.84
CA VAL A 31 -5.98 6.39 8.57
C VAL A 31 -5.10 5.15 8.73
N PHE A 32 -4.30 5.09 9.80
CA PHE A 32 -3.47 3.92 10.11
C PHE A 32 -4.30 2.64 10.22
N LEU A 33 -5.37 2.65 11.03
CA LEU A 33 -6.24 1.49 11.19
C LEU A 33 -6.95 1.09 9.89
N ALA A 34 -7.31 2.07 9.05
CA ALA A 34 -7.89 1.78 7.74
C ALA A 34 -6.89 1.08 6.79
N ILE A 35 -5.63 1.52 6.79
CA ILE A 35 -4.55 0.90 6.02
C ILE A 35 -4.27 -0.51 6.54
N GLU A 36 -4.18 -0.68 7.86
CA GLU A 36 -3.95 -1.99 8.48
C GLU A 36 -5.09 -2.98 8.16
N ALA A 37 -6.34 -2.53 8.18
CA ALA A 37 -7.47 -3.37 7.79
C ALA A 37 -7.45 -3.71 6.29
N ALA A 38 -6.98 -2.79 5.44
CA ALA A 38 -6.84 -3.03 4.01
C ALA A 38 -5.70 -4.01 3.70
N SER A 39 -4.56 -3.87 4.37
CA SER A 39 -3.35 -4.67 4.12
C SER A 39 -3.57 -6.15 4.41
N LYS A 40 -4.45 -6.49 5.38
CA LYS A 40 -4.87 -7.87 5.64
C LYS A 40 -5.50 -8.59 4.42
N ARG A 41 -5.96 -7.83 3.42
CA ARG A 41 -6.54 -8.38 2.18
C ARG A 41 -5.52 -8.49 1.04
N TRP A 42 -4.32 -7.95 1.20
CA TRP A 42 -3.26 -7.99 0.18
C TRP A 42 -2.49 -9.32 0.23
N THR A 43 -3.23 -10.42 0.07
CA THR A 43 -2.68 -11.78 0.16
C THR A 43 -2.26 -12.35 -1.19
N MET A 44 -2.74 -11.75 -2.29
CA MET A 44 -2.41 -12.22 -3.64
C MET A 44 -0.99 -11.78 -4.03
N SER A 45 -0.20 -12.74 -4.50
CA SER A 45 1.11 -12.48 -5.10
C SER A 45 0.98 -11.59 -6.34
N ILE A 46 1.97 -10.72 -6.56
CA ILE A 46 2.04 -9.90 -7.78
C ILE A 46 2.19 -10.81 -9.00
N ARG A 47 1.30 -10.65 -9.98
CA ARG A 47 1.33 -11.43 -11.21
C ARG A 47 2.61 -11.11 -12.01
N ASN A 48 3.27 -12.15 -12.53
CA ASN A 48 4.50 -12.04 -13.32
C ASN A 48 5.67 -11.36 -12.58
N TRP A 49 5.69 -11.45 -11.24
CA TRP A 49 6.77 -10.89 -10.44
C TRP A 49 8.17 -11.41 -10.80
N PRO A 50 8.39 -12.71 -11.09
CA PRO A 50 9.71 -13.20 -11.48
C PRO A 50 10.25 -12.54 -12.76
N GLN A 51 9.40 -12.34 -13.76
CA GLN A 51 9.79 -11.69 -15.01
C GLN A 51 10.13 -10.21 -14.79
N ALA A 52 9.35 -9.51 -13.95
CA ALA A 52 9.65 -8.14 -13.57
C ALA A 52 10.97 -8.05 -12.78
N MET A 53 11.22 -8.99 -11.89
CA MET A 53 12.46 -9.06 -11.10
C MET A 53 13.69 -9.22 -11.99
N ASN A 54 13.64 -10.07 -13.02
CA ASN A 54 14.75 -10.22 -13.97
C ASN A 54 15.09 -8.88 -14.67
N GLN A 55 14.09 -8.08 -15.01
CA GLN A 55 14.29 -6.75 -15.59
C GLN A 55 14.92 -5.79 -14.57
N PHE A 56 14.46 -5.81 -13.31
CA PHE A 56 15.05 -4.99 -12.25
C PHE A 56 16.50 -5.37 -11.98
N ILE A 57 16.84 -6.65 -12.00
CA ILE A 57 18.22 -7.13 -11.82
C ILE A 57 19.12 -6.55 -12.92
N ILE A 58 18.71 -6.62 -14.19
CA ILE A 58 19.50 -6.07 -15.32
C ILE A 58 19.65 -4.54 -15.21
N LEU A 59 18.59 -3.83 -14.81
CA LEU A 59 18.60 -2.36 -14.72
C LEU A 59 19.35 -1.83 -13.49
N HIS A 60 19.43 -2.63 -12.41
CA HIS A 60 19.94 -2.22 -11.10
C HIS A 60 20.86 -3.30 -10.49
N GLU A 61 21.76 -3.85 -11.31
CA GLU A 61 22.64 -4.96 -10.92
C GLU A 61 23.45 -4.66 -9.66
N ASP A 62 23.92 -3.42 -9.52
CA ASP A 62 24.72 -2.94 -8.39
C ASP A 62 23.95 -2.94 -7.06
N ARG A 63 22.63 -2.74 -7.10
CA ARG A 63 21.78 -2.63 -5.89
C ARG A 63 21.15 -3.95 -5.47
N LEU A 64 20.99 -4.88 -6.40
CA LEU A 64 20.27 -6.14 -6.18
C LEU A 64 21.20 -7.35 -6.00
N LYS A 65 22.50 -7.21 -6.25
CA LYS A 65 23.51 -8.27 -6.04
C LYS A 65 23.48 -8.92 -4.65
N ASP A 66 23.14 -8.17 -3.61
CA ASP A 66 23.12 -8.68 -2.22
C ASP A 66 21.79 -9.34 -1.83
N TYR A 67 20.76 -9.23 -2.68
CA TYR A 67 19.39 -9.68 -2.42
C TYR A 67 18.92 -10.83 -3.31
N VAL A 68 19.77 -11.27 -4.24
CA VAL A 68 19.60 -12.46 -5.10
C VAL A 68 20.40 -13.62 -4.50
#